data_AF-A0A9X5GU40-F1
#
_entry.id   AF-A0A9X5GU40-F1
#
_cell.length_a   1.000
_cell.length_b   1.000
_cell.length_c   1.000
_cell.angle_alpha   90.00
_cell.angle_beta   90.00
_cell.angle_gamma   90.00
#
_symmetry.space_group_name_H-M   'P 1'
#
loop_
_entity.id
_entity.type
_entity.pdbx_description
1 polymer ?
#
loop_
_entity_poly.entity_id
_entity_poly.type
_entity_poly.pdbx_seq_one_letter_code
_entity_poly.pdbx_strand_id
1 'polypeptide(L)'
;MIGNEGNGRGIKIKMAKKNHKKISELAAVPKAVKEAALPTIFCQIVILVYGMADIFYLGRTGNPYMIAGVSLILPVFNIFLALAGVVGIGTGAFISQILGEKKLIEIKKASFFSFYFSVTSAVIFSIIMFVFMRPFLSFLGAGKDTYLYARQYALCVIVLGGLPMAISNVLSNLIRSIGALKVAGFGIMLGGLVNIILDPIVMFLVLPEGSEVLGAGIATLISNCIGCVYFFYIVFVIKGKLSGAVKAGNGMPERKNIHSILRAAILPAGVLLFFGMVRWAVFNIPVLLLPERVGEMRDMIWPQVCVDTLMVALSFCIYYICVHGFSEAASVEDIKRKSWQYVGLLVCVIFFPVSATMLVRDLEQAYHEKEANQLIQQARDEALLSSEKEMQETKEKEVSEEDAQRQEPEETAKTEEIQETKEDVELPILAQYASLWEQNSDLAGWLKIEGTAVDYPVMYTPDEPEYYLHRAFDGSEANSGSLFIGENCLPEASHVIVYGHHMKNGTMFGSLPGYTTLEYAKEHPVISYDTLYEEKEYEVLAAFYSKIYPKDTQEEVFRYYWYTDLSREEIFDQYIKKVKEAALYDTGVEAAYGDEILTLSTCSYHTDDGRFVVVACRKK
;
A
#
# COMPACT_ATOMS: atom_id res chain seq x y z
N MET A 1 41.77 59.39 47.51
CA MET A 1 40.39 59.66 47.96
C MET A 1 39.57 59.99 46.72
N ILE A 2 38.45 59.27 46.52
CA ILE A 2 37.17 59.68 45.87
C ILE A 2 37.30 60.38 44.51
N GLY A 3 36.75 59.95 43.38
CA GLY A 3 35.73 58.97 43.03
C GLY A 3 35.38 59.24 41.55
N ASN A 4 35.20 58.19 40.76
CA ASN A 4 34.89 58.25 39.33
C ASN A 4 33.49 57.64 39.15
N GLU A 5 32.46 58.44 38.84
CA GLU A 5 31.14 57.92 38.48
C GLU A 5 30.76 58.38 37.07
N GLY A 6 30.99 57.45 36.15
CA GLY A 6 30.39 57.43 34.82
C GLY A 6 28.91 57.04 34.89
N ASN A 7 28.14 57.72 34.07
CA ASN A 7 26.72 57.54 33.84
C ASN A 7 26.40 56.13 33.31
N GLY A 8 25.92 55.25 34.18
CA GLY A 8 25.43 53.90 33.84
C GLY A 8 24.00 53.71 34.32
N ARG A 9 23.04 53.61 33.39
CA ARG A 9 21.66 53.17 33.66
C ARG A 9 21.67 51.69 34.08
N GLY A 10 21.94 51.44 35.36
CA GLY A 10 21.77 50.15 36.02
C GLY A 10 20.32 49.97 36.49
N ILE A 11 19.64 48.96 35.94
CA ILE A 11 18.34 48.51 36.45
C ILE A 11 18.56 47.87 37.83
N LYS A 12 18.15 48.56 38.90
CA LYS A 12 18.12 48.03 40.27
C LYS A 12 17.03 46.96 40.40
N ILE A 13 17.42 45.70 40.51
CA ILE A 13 16.50 44.62 40.92
C ILE A 13 16.46 44.59 42.45
N LYS A 14 15.35 45.05 43.04
CA LYS A 14 15.03 44.86 44.47
C LYS A 14 14.77 43.37 44.73
N MET A 15 15.51 42.78 45.66
CA MET A 15 15.26 41.44 46.19
C MET A 15 13.97 41.44 47.03
N ALA A 16 12.93 40.74 46.56
CA ALA A 16 11.71 40.45 47.32
C ALA A 16 11.62 38.95 47.66
N LYS A 17 11.03 38.67 48.83
CA LYS A 17 11.01 37.40 49.58
C LYS A 17 10.66 36.14 48.75
N LYS A 18 11.39 35.06 49.04
CA LYS A 18 11.48 33.72 48.39
C LYS A 18 10.15 33.03 48.01
N ASN A 19 9.02 33.35 48.65
CA ASN A 19 7.72 32.71 48.37
C ASN A 19 6.89 33.39 47.27
N HIS A 20 7.03 34.70 47.04
CA HIS A 20 6.34 35.38 45.94
C HIS A 20 6.97 35.08 44.57
N LYS A 21 8.27 34.74 44.56
CA LYS A 21 9.00 34.43 43.33
C LYS A 21 8.46 33.15 42.66
N LYS A 22 8.21 32.09 43.44
CA LYS A 22 7.62 30.83 42.96
C LYS A 22 6.22 31.02 42.35
N ILE A 23 5.37 31.85 42.96
CA ILE A 23 4.01 32.11 42.47
C ILE A 23 4.03 32.97 41.20
N SER A 24 4.92 33.97 41.11
CA SER A 24 5.09 34.78 39.89
C SER A 24 5.71 33.99 38.73
N GLU A 25 6.60 33.04 39.04
CA GLU A 25 7.21 32.13 38.07
C GLU A 25 6.16 31.13 37.55
N LEU A 26 5.28 30.57 38.41
CA LEU A 26 4.16 29.71 38.00
C LEU A 26 3.14 30.45 37.11
N ALA A 27 2.81 31.71 37.43
CA ALA A 27 1.87 32.51 36.63
C ALA A 27 2.41 32.85 35.22
N ALA A 28 3.74 32.81 35.03
CA ALA A 28 4.38 33.01 33.72
C ALA A 28 4.42 31.74 32.86
N VAL A 29 4.22 30.55 33.45
CA VAL A 29 4.32 29.27 32.73
C VAL A 29 3.25 29.10 31.65
N PRO A 30 1.94 29.38 31.89
CA PRO A 30 0.93 29.25 30.84
C PRO A 30 1.22 30.12 29.61
N LYS A 31 1.73 31.34 29.83
CA LYS A 31 2.14 32.25 28.74
C LYS A 31 3.35 31.71 27.98
N ALA A 32 4.37 31.22 28.69
CA ALA A 32 5.55 30.61 28.07
C ALA A 32 5.22 29.33 27.29
N VAL A 33 4.33 28.49 27.84
CA VAL A 33 3.80 27.29 27.17
C VAL A 33 3.05 27.68 25.91
N LYS A 34 2.19 28.71 25.94
CA LYS A 34 1.48 29.21 24.76
C LYS A 34 2.42 29.75 23.68
N GLU A 35 3.42 30.54 24.05
CA GLU A 35 4.41 31.08 23.11
C GLU A 35 5.31 30.01 22.49
N ALA A 36 5.53 28.88 23.17
CA ALA A 36 6.34 27.76 22.69
C ALA A 36 5.53 26.69 21.93
N ALA A 37 4.34 26.35 22.40
CA ALA A 37 3.55 25.23 21.89
C ALA A 37 2.83 25.57 20.58
N LEU A 38 2.19 26.74 20.46
CA LEU A 38 1.42 27.08 19.26
C LEU A 38 2.28 27.05 17.97
N PRO A 39 3.49 27.65 17.92
CA PRO A 39 4.33 27.55 16.74
C PRO A 39 4.78 26.11 16.46
N THR A 40 5.04 25.32 17.50
CA THR A 40 5.50 23.93 17.37
C THR A 40 4.40 23.04 16.81
N ILE A 41 3.16 23.21 17.29
CA ILE A 41 1.98 22.50 16.78
C ILE A 41 1.73 22.86 15.32
N PHE A 42 1.79 24.15 14.97
CA PHE A 42 1.67 24.59 13.57
C PHE A 42 2.76 23.94 12.68
N CYS A 43 4.01 23.96 13.13
CA CYS A 43 5.09 23.28 12.41
C CYS A 43 4.81 21.77 12.26
N GLN A 44 4.25 21.12 13.27
CA GLN A 44 3.92 19.70 13.22
C GLN A 44 2.80 19.39 12.21
N ILE A 45 1.81 20.27 12.07
CA ILE A 45 0.76 20.15 11.04
C ILE A 45 1.38 20.28 9.65
N VAL A 46 2.28 21.24 9.43
CA VAL A 46 2.93 21.36 8.11
C VAL A 46 3.83 20.16 7.84
N ILE A 47 4.51 19.62 8.87
CA ILE A 47 5.30 18.38 8.76
C ILE A 47 4.44 17.19 8.35
N LEU A 48 3.24 17.07 8.91
CA LEU A 48 2.27 16.05 8.54
C LEU A 48 1.88 16.17 7.06
N VAL A 49 1.51 17.38 6.62
CA VAL A 49 1.05 17.60 5.24
C VAL A 49 2.12 17.26 4.20
N TYR A 50 3.38 17.66 4.41
CA TYR A 50 4.44 17.32 3.44
C TYR A 50 4.91 15.87 3.56
N GLY A 51 4.84 15.25 4.74
CA GLY A 51 5.24 13.85 4.93
C GLY A 51 4.41 12.85 4.11
N MET A 52 3.35 13.34 3.46
CA MET A 52 2.48 12.59 2.56
C MET A 52 2.63 12.98 1.08
N ALA A 53 3.45 13.98 0.76
CA ALA A 53 3.56 14.54 -0.59
C ALA A 53 4.01 13.48 -1.62
N ASP A 54 5.10 12.76 -1.33
CA ASP A 54 5.64 11.72 -2.21
C ASP A 54 4.56 10.66 -2.55
N ILE A 55 3.88 10.14 -1.52
CA ILE A 55 2.85 9.09 -1.67
C ILE A 55 1.63 9.64 -2.41
N PHE A 56 1.23 10.89 -2.15
CA PHE A 56 0.09 11.52 -2.82
C PHE A 56 0.32 11.69 -4.33
N TYR A 57 1.50 12.13 -4.74
CA TYR A 57 1.82 12.26 -6.17
C TYR A 57 2.03 10.90 -6.83
N LEU A 58 2.69 9.94 -6.15
CA LEU A 58 2.83 8.58 -6.66
C LEU A 58 1.47 7.88 -6.78
N GLY A 59 0.54 8.17 -5.88
CA GLY A 59 -0.83 7.70 -5.94
C GLY A 59 -1.57 8.08 -7.22
N ARG A 60 -1.20 9.21 -7.85
CA ARG A 60 -1.80 9.64 -9.11
C ARG A 60 -1.28 8.92 -10.35
N THR A 61 -0.21 8.14 -10.21
CA THR A 61 0.35 7.35 -11.33
C THR A 61 -0.51 6.13 -11.65
N GLY A 62 -1.40 5.71 -10.75
CA GLY A 62 -2.18 4.47 -10.92
C GLY A 62 -1.35 3.19 -10.76
N ASN A 63 -0.04 3.28 -10.47
CA ASN A 63 0.83 2.12 -10.33
C ASN A 63 1.00 1.72 -8.85
N PRO A 64 0.39 0.61 -8.38
CA PRO A 64 0.48 0.18 -6.98
C PRO A 64 1.89 -0.26 -6.56
N TYR A 65 2.75 -0.68 -7.50
CA TYR A 65 4.12 -1.11 -7.21
C TYR A 65 5.04 0.04 -6.83
N MET A 66 4.86 1.21 -7.44
CA MET A 66 5.61 2.42 -7.09
C MET A 66 5.35 2.82 -5.64
N ILE A 67 4.06 2.84 -5.29
CA ILE A 67 3.55 3.16 -3.97
C ILE A 67 4.04 2.15 -2.92
N ALA A 68 3.90 0.85 -3.21
CA ALA A 68 4.39 -0.22 -2.33
C ALA A 68 5.92 -0.15 -2.14
N GLY A 69 6.67 0.11 -3.21
CA GLY A 69 8.13 0.24 -3.18
C GLY A 69 8.60 1.36 -2.25
N VAL A 70 7.96 2.54 -2.30
CA VAL A 70 8.27 3.65 -1.38
C VAL A 70 7.88 3.33 0.06
N SER A 71 6.70 2.72 0.26
CA SER A 71 6.21 2.35 1.60
C SER A 71 7.07 1.33 2.32
N LEU A 72 7.73 0.42 1.59
CA LEU A 72 8.72 -0.50 2.12
C LEU A 72 9.93 0.20 2.77
N ILE A 73 10.28 1.40 2.29
CA ILE A 73 11.46 2.14 2.78
C ILE A 73 11.14 2.98 4.02
N LEU A 74 9.89 3.37 4.24
CA LEU A 74 9.51 4.26 5.34
C LEU A 74 9.92 3.78 6.76
N PRO A 75 9.88 2.47 7.10
CA PRO A 75 10.38 1.98 8.39
C PRO A 75 11.89 2.19 8.55
N VAL A 76 12.63 1.98 7.47
CA VAL A 76 14.08 2.18 7.40
C VAL A 76 14.42 3.65 7.62
N PHE A 77 13.66 4.53 6.97
CA PHE A 77 13.75 5.97 7.14
C PHE A 77 13.52 6.39 8.61
N ASN A 78 12.51 5.81 9.28
CA ASN A 78 12.23 6.10 10.69
C ASN A 78 13.33 5.60 11.63
N ILE A 79 13.88 4.40 11.39
CA ILE A 79 15.02 3.86 12.14
C ILE A 79 16.24 4.77 11.97
N PHE A 80 16.52 5.19 10.74
CA PHE A 80 17.58 6.14 10.45
C PHE A 80 17.37 7.45 11.22
N LEU A 81 16.18 8.03 11.17
CA LEU A 81 15.87 9.29 11.86
C LEU A 81 16.01 9.17 13.38
N ALA A 82 15.58 8.05 13.97
CA ALA A 82 15.79 7.75 15.38
C ALA A 82 17.29 7.69 15.74
N LEU A 83 18.09 6.93 14.98
CA LEU A 83 19.53 6.79 15.23
C LEU A 83 20.31 8.10 15.03
N ALA A 84 19.98 8.86 13.98
CA ALA A 84 20.59 10.15 13.70
C ALA A 84 20.13 11.23 14.71
N GLY A 85 18.89 11.15 15.21
CA GLY A 85 18.26 12.17 16.05
C GLY A 85 18.41 11.95 17.55
N VAL A 86 18.64 10.73 18.03
CA VAL A 86 18.63 10.37 19.47
C VAL A 86 19.54 11.28 20.30
N VAL A 87 20.80 11.45 19.88
CA VAL A 87 21.75 12.29 20.61
C VAL A 87 21.39 13.77 20.49
N GLY A 88 20.78 14.20 19.38
CA GLY A 88 20.28 15.57 19.20
C GLY A 88 19.19 15.93 20.21
N ILE A 89 18.21 15.05 20.40
CA ILE A 89 17.12 15.22 21.38
C ILE A 89 17.68 15.24 22.82
N GLY A 90 18.53 14.27 23.15
CA GLY A 90 19.16 14.18 24.47
C GLY A 90 20.04 15.39 24.80
N THR A 91 20.80 15.86 23.81
CA THR A 91 21.66 17.03 23.95
C THR A 91 20.83 18.30 24.10
N GLY A 92 19.72 18.42 23.37
CA GLY A 92 18.80 19.55 23.53
C GLY A 92 18.18 19.61 24.92
N ALA A 93 17.77 18.47 25.48
CA ALA A 93 17.27 18.39 26.85
C ALA A 93 18.36 18.75 27.89
N PHE A 94 19.58 18.25 27.71
CA PHE A 94 20.73 18.59 28.55
C PHE A 94 21.07 20.09 28.49
N ILE A 95 21.18 20.66 27.28
CA ILE A 95 21.44 22.10 27.08
C ILE A 95 20.36 22.94 27.75
N SER A 96 19.08 22.57 27.62
CA SER A 96 17.98 23.31 28.22
C SER A 96 18.08 23.39 29.77
N GLN A 97 18.67 22.38 30.40
CA GLN A 97 18.91 22.37 31.86
C GLN A 97 20.06 23.29 32.26
N ILE A 98 21.18 23.26 31.52
CA ILE A 98 22.40 24.04 31.85
C ILE A 98 22.39 25.45 31.25
N LEU A 99 21.43 25.80 30.40
CA LEU A 99 21.31 27.12 29.76
C LEU A 99 21.14 28.23 30.81
N GLY A 100 20.41 27.95 31.89
CA GLY A 100 20.24 28.86 33.02
C GLY A 100 21.52 29.09 33.84
N GLU A 101 22.45 28.13 33.81
CA GLU A 101 23.72 28.16 34.56
C GLU A 101 24.86 28.88 33.80
N LYS A 102 24.61 29.34 32.57
CA LYS A 102 25.59 30.03 31.70
C LYS A 102 26.90 29.26 31.42
N LYS A 103 26.90 27.93 31.52
CA LYS A 103 28.05 27.05 31.24
C LYS A 103 28.32 26.88 29.73
N LEU A 104 28.74 27.94 29.06
CA LEU A 104 28.85 27.93 27.59
C LEU A 104 29.87 26.93 27.03
N ILE A 105 30.92 26.60 27.78
CA ILE A 105 31.93 25.60 27.37
C ILE A 105 31.28 24.21 27.29
N GLU A 106 30.50 23.83 28.30
CA GLU A 106 29.81 22.54 28.33
C GLU A 106 28.72 22.45 27.24
N ILE A 107 28.01 23.56 26.97
CA ILE A 107 27.06 23.63 25.85
C ILE A 107 27.78 23.38 24.50
N LYS A 108 28.97 23.98 24.30
CA LYS A 108 29.76 23.78 23.07
C LYS A 108 30.25 22.34 22.93
N LYS A 109 30.78 21.74 24.00
CA LYS A 109 31.23 20.32 24.00
C LYS A 109 30.08 19.36 23.74
N ALA A 110 28.93 19.56 24.38
CA ALA A 110 27.75 18.72 24.17
C ALA A 110 27.21 18.85 22.73
N SER A 111 27.16 20.08 22.19
CA SER A 111 26.74 20.33 20.81
C SER A 111 27.71 19.71 19.79
N PHE A 112 29.02 19.80 20.05
CA PHE A 112 30.06 19.15 19.24
C PHE A 112 29.87 17.63 19.24
N PHE A 113 29.77 17.01 20.42
CA PHE A 113 29.51 15.58 20.54
C PHE A 113 28.28 15.15 19.76
N SER A 114 27.16 15.87 19.92
CA SER A 114 25.92 15.53 19.23
C SER A 114 26.03 15.65 17.72
N PHE A 115 26.62 16.74 17.20
CA PHE A 115 26.75 16.96 15.77
C PHE A 115 27.59 15.86 15.12
N TYR A 116 28.78 15.58 15.66
CA TYR A 116 29.69 14.59 15.09
C TYR A 116 29.18 13.16 15.28
N PHE A 117 28.50 12.86 16.39
CA PHE A 117 27.84 11.56 16.56
C PHE A 117 26.76 11.35 15.50
N SER A 118 25.87 12.34 15.30
CA SER A 118 24.79 12.26 14.30
C SER A 118 25.33 12.14 12.87
N VAL A 119 26.39 12.87 12.53
CA VAL A 119 27.04 12.75 11.21
C VAL A 119 27.68 11.37 11.03
N THR A 120 28.40 10.88 12.04
CA THR A 120 29.09 9.58 11.98
C THR A 120 28.08 8.45 11.90
N SER A 121 27.02 8.47 12.72
CA SER A 121 25.97 7.45 12.68
C SER A 121 25.20 7.45 11.36
N ALA A 122 24.92 8.64 10.80
CA ALA A 122 24.28 8.77 9.50
C ALA A 122 25.13 8.18 8.38
N VAL A 123 26.42 8.54 8.31
CA VAL A 123 27.34 8.01 7.29
C VAL A 123 27.49 6.49 7.41
N ILE A 124 27.65 5.96 8.63
CA ILE A 124 27.73 4.51 8.85
C ILE A 124 26.45 3.83 8.37
N PHE A 125 25.28 4.36 8.73
CA PHE A 125 24.01 3.78 8.31
C PHE A 125 23.84 3.83 6.79
N SER A 126 24.16 4.95 6.13
CA SER A 126 24.10 5.09 4.68
C SER A 126 25.04 4.10 3.98
N ILE A 127 26.26 3.87 4.50
CA ILE A 127 27.20 2.88 3.97
C ILE A 127 26.64 1.46 4.14
N ILE A 128 26.15 1.11 5.34
CA ILE A 128 25.54 -0.21 5.60
C ILE A 128 24.36 -0.43 4.66
N MET A 129 23.48 0.56 4.53
CA MET A 129 22.32 0.48 3.64
C MET A 129 22.75 0.29 2.18
N PHE A 130 23.79 0.98 1.73
CA PHE A 130 24.31 0.84 0.36
C PHE A 130 24.89 -0.56 0.10
N VAL A 131 25.75 -1.04 1.01
CA VAL A 131 26.43 -2.35 0.87
C VAL A 131 25.44 -3.51 0.97
N PHE A 132 24.49 -3.45 1.90
CA PHE A 132 23.52 -4.51 2.14
C PHE A 132 22.15 -4.25 1.49
N MET A 133 22.09 -3.38 0.49
CA MET A 133 20.81 -2.92 -0.09
C MET A 133 19.94 -4.07 -0.60
N ARG A 134 20.51 -5.01 -1.37
CA ARG A 134 19.77 -6.20 -1.84
C ARG A 134 19.17 -7.02 -0.70
N PRO A 135 19.97 -7.61 0.21
CA PRO A 135 19.44 -8.46 1.26
C PRO A 135 18.50 -7.70 2.20
N PHE A 136 18.74 -6.40 2.43
CA PHE A 136 17.90 -5.59 3.30
C PHE A 136 16.52 -5.31 2.71
N LEU A 137 16.45 -4.93 1.42
CA LEU A 137 15.16 -4.70 0.76
C LEU A 137 14.39 -6.01 0.57
N SER A 138 15.07 -7.11 0.23
CA SER A 138 14.43 -8.43 0.17
C SER A 138 13.90 -8.87 1.54
N PHE A 139 14.63 -8.60 2.64
CA PHE A 139 14.16 -8.89 4.00
C PHE A 139 12.90 -8.09 4.36
N LEU A 140 12.76 -6.85 3.87
CA LEU A 140 11.56 -6.04 4.07
C LEU A 140 10.36 -6.51 3.23
N GLY A 141 10.54 -7.50 2.35
CA GLY A 141 9.48 -8.02 1.47
C GLY A 141 9.45 -7.38 0.08
N ALA A 142 10.54 -6.74 -0.38
CA ALA A 142 10.62 -6.24 -1.75
C ALA A 142 10.68 -7.41 -2.75
N GLY A 143 9.61 -7.57 -3.53
CA GLY A 143 9.48 -8.55 -4.62
C GLY A 143 10.12 -8.06 -5.92
N LYS A 144 9.98 -8.84 -7.00
CA LYS A 144 10.58 -8.50 -8.31
C LYS A 144 10.12 -7.14 -8.82
N ASP A 145 8.85 -6.81 -8.63
CA ASP A 145 8.22 -5.61 -9.21
C ASP A 145 8.33 -4.37 -8.29
N THR A 146 8.60 -4.56 -6.99
CA THR A 146 8.77 -3.45 -6.03
C THR A 146 10.23 -3.14 -5.71
N TYR A 147 11.15 -4.08 -5.97
CA TYR A 147 12.56 -3.95 -5.61
C TYR A 147 13.22 -2.75 -6.28
N LEU A 148 12.94 -2.51 -7.57
CA LEU A 148 13.55 -1.40 -8.31
C LEU A 148 13.16 -0.05 -7.69
N TYR A 149 11.86 0.14 -7.43
CA TYR A 149 11.30 1.35 -6.82
C TYR A 149 11.83 1.57 -5.40
N ALA A 150 11.79 0.53 -4.56
CA ALA A 150 12.34 0.58 -3.21
C ALA A 150 13.83 0.96 -3.22
N ARG A 151 14.62 0.40 -4.16
CA ARG A 151 16.04 0.70 -4.31
C ARG A 151 16.29 2.15 -4.74
N GLN A 152 15.56 2.64 -5.74
CA GLN A 152 15.69 4.03 -6.23
C GLN A 152 15.42 5.03 -5.10
N TYR A 153 14.32 4.81 -4.37
CA TYR A 153 13.92 5.68 -3.27
C TYR A 153 14.93 5.63 -2.11
N ALA A 154 15.34 4.43 -1.68
CA ALA A 154 16.32 4.27 -0.60
C ALA A 154 17.68 4.90 -0.93
N LEU A 155 18.12 4.79 -2.19
CA LEU A 155 19.38 5.38 -2.64
C LEU A 155 19.34 6.91 -2.51
N CYS A 156 18.26 7.54 -2.99
CA CYS A 156 18.15 9.00 -2.94
C CYS A 156 17.94 9.52 -1.52
N VAL A 157 17.00 8.93 -0.78
CA VAL A 157 16.55 9.48 0.50
C VAL A 157 17.46 9.11 1.66
N ILE A 158 17.98 7.87 1.68
CA ILE A 158 18.78 7.35 2.81
C ILE A 158 20.27 7.41 2.49
N VAL A 159 20.70 6.86 1.36
CA VAL A 159 22.14 6.75 1.06
C VAL A 159 22.73 8.13 0.78
N LEU A 160 22.12 8.90 -0.12
CA LEU A 160 22.58 10.24 -0.49
C LEU A 160 21.98 11.32 0.43
N GLY A 161 20.67 11.25 0.69
CA GLY A 161 19.93 12.27 1.44
C GLY A 161 20.04 12.15 2.96
N GLY A 162 20.52 11.00 3.46
CA GLY A 162 20.60 10.74 4.89
C GLY A 162 21.49 11.73 5.64
N LEU A 163 22.66 12.06 5.10
CA LEU A 163 23.59 12.99 5.76
C LEU A 163 23.02 14.42 5.88
N PRO A 164 22.54 15.08 4.80
CA PRO A 164 21.87 16.37 4.91
C PRO A 164 20.68 16.36 5.88
N MET A 165 19.90 15.28 5.89
CA MET A 165 18.76 15.12 6.79
C MET A 165 19.19 15.01 8.25
N ALA A 166 20.20 14.19 8.55
CA ALA A 166 20.75 14.03 9.90
C ALA A 166 21.31 15.34 10.45
N ILE A 167 22.04 16.09 9.61
CA ILE A 167 22.56 17.42 9.96
C ILE A 167 21.41 18.38 10.27
N SER A 168 20.40 18.44 9.41
CA SER A 168 19.23 19.29 9.61
C SER A 168 18.51 18.98 10.92
N ASN A 169 18.34 17.70 11.22
CA ASN A 169 17.66 17.25 12.44
C ASN A 169 18.46 17.57 13.71
N VAL A 170 19.77 17.29 13.74
CA VAL A 170 20.59 17.61 14.93
C VAL A 170 20.68 19.11 15.15
N LEU A 171 20.88 19.92 14.10
CA LEU A 171 20.96 21.37 14.22
C LEU A 171 19.61 21.96 14.65
N SER A 172 18.49 21.46 14.13
CA SER A 172 17.15 21.84 14.58
C SER A 172 16.96 21.61 16.08
N ASN A 173 17.32 20.42 16.58
CA ASN A 173 17.23 20.11 18.02
C ASN A 173 18.13 21.02 18.88
N LEU A 174 19.35 21.29 18.44
CA LEU A 174 20.26 22.19 19.15
C LEU A 174 19.74 23.64 19.15
N ILE A 175 19.17 24.13 18.04
CA ILE A 175 18.58 25.48 17.95
C ILE A 175 17.34 25.60 18.84
N ARG A 176 16.48 24.56 18.89
CA ARG A 176 15.34 24.53 19.83
C ARG A 176 15.81 24.63 21.28
N SER A 177 16.91 23.96 21.62
CA SER A 177 17.44 23.92 22.99
C SER A 177 17.89 25.26 23.56
N ILE A 178 18.23 26.23 22.69
CA ILE A 178 18.58 27.60 23.10
C ILE A 178 17.40 28.58 23.05
N GLY A 179 16.18 28.08 22.79
CA GLY A 179 14.94 28.88 22.78
C GLY A 179 14.55 29.43 21.40
N ALA A 180 15.30 29.15 20.33
CA ALA A 180 15.01 29.64 18.98
C ALA A 180 14.03 28.72 18.21
N LEU A 181 12.91 28.39 18.84
CA LEU A 181 11.91 27.42 18.36
C LEU A 181 11.36 27.74 16.97
N LYS A 182 11.06 29.02 16.69
CA LYS A 182 10.52 29.47 15.39
C LYS A 182 11.50 29.25 14.24
N VAL A 183 12.78 29.55 14.47
CA VAL A 183 13.85 29.40 13.47
C VAL A 183 14.11 27.92 13.18
N ALA A 184 14.09 27.08 14.21
CA ALA A 184 14.23 25.64 14.06
C ALA A 184 13.03 25.00 13.34
N GLY A 185 11.81 25.40 13.69
CA GLY A 185 10.59 24.93 13.04
C GLY A 185 10.53 25.32 11.56
N PHE A 186 10.81 26.59 11.25
CA PHE A 186 10.84 27.07 9.86
C PHE A 186 11.86 26.31 9.00
N GLY A 187 13.02 25.95 9.53
CA GLY A 187 14.04 25.21 8.76
C GLY A 187 13.60 23.82 8.33
N ILE A 188 12.92 23.08 9.22
CA ILE A 188 12.35 21.77 8.87
C ILE A 188 11.21 21.94 7.89
N MET A 189 10.35 22.94 8.11
CA MET A 189 9.23 23.25 7.23
C MET A 189 9.66 23.65 5.81
N LEU A 190 10.74 24.43 5.70
CA LEU A 190 11.29 24.86 4.41
C LEU A 190 11.68 23.68 3.54
N GLY A 191 12.33 22.66 4.11
CA GLY A 191 12.64 21.42 3.39
C GLY A 191 11.38 20.76 2.85
N GLY A 192 10.37 20.56 3.69
CA GLY A 192 9.10 19.96 3.28
C GLY A 192 8.32 20.74 2.24
N LEU A 193 8.27 22.07 2.35
CA LEU A 193 7.59 22.93 1.36
C LEU A 193 8.29 22.89 0.00
N VAL A 194 9.62 22.86 0.00
CA VAL A 194 10.39 22.70 -1.24
C VAL A 194 10.14 21.32 -1.85
N ASN A 195 10.03 20.27 -1.05
CA ASN A 195 9.70 18.92 -1.52
C ASN A 195 8.33 18.88 -2.20
N ILE A 196 7.27 19.41 -1.57
CA ILE A 196 5.92 19.47 -2.18
C ILE A 196 5.95 20.14 -3.57
N ILE A 197 6.77 21.17 -3.75
CA ILE A 197 6.88 21.88 -5.03
C ILE A 197 7.72 21.08 -6.03
N LEU A 198 8.83 20.49 -5.56
CA LEU A 198 9.76 19.74 -6.40
C LEU A 198 9.20 18.39 -6.85
N ASP A 199 8.38 17.71 -6.06
CA ASP A 199 7.84 16.39 -6.38
C ASP A 199 7.17 16.36 -7.76
N PRO A 200 6.11 17.16 -8.06
CA PRO A 200 5.47 17.10 -9.37
C PRO A 200 6.38 17.58 -10.50
N ILE A 201 7.31 18.51 -10.21
CA ILE A 201 8.26 19.01 -11.21
C ILE A 201 9.24 17.89 -11.60
N VAL A 202 9.85 17.23 -10.63
CA VAL A 202 10.87 16.22 -10.90
C VAL A 202 10.21 14.93 -11.41
N MET A 203 9.06 14.54 -10.87
CA MET A 203 8.35 13.32 -11.24
C MET A 203 7.75 13.39 -12.65
N PHE A 204 7.05 14.48 -12.99
CA PHE A 204 6.24 14.54 -14.21
C PHE A 204 6.78 15.46 -15.31
N LEU A 205 7.68 16.40 -14.98
CA LEU A 205 8.19 17.38 -15.95
C LEU A 205 9.66 17.15 -16.35
N VAL A 206 10.51 16.70 -15.42
CA VAL A 206 11.96 16.58 -15.65
C VAL A 206 12.37 15.18 -16.06
N LEU A 207 11.81 14.15 -15.43
CA LEU A 207 12.14 12.75 -15.70
C LEU A 207 11.16 12.11 -16.69
N PRO A 208 11.61 11.09 -17.45
CA PRO A 208 10.73 10.33 -18.33
C PRO A 208 9.73 9.49 -17.52
N GLU A 209 8.60 9.17 -18.16
CA GLU A 209 7.58 8.27 -17.62
C GLU A 209 8.20 6.93 -17.18
N GLY A 210 7.75 6.41 -16.02
CA GLY A 210 8.29 5.21 -15.37
C GLY A 210 9.45 5.49 -14.38
N SER A 211 9.90 6.75 -14.24
CA SER A 211 10.94 7.17 -13.29
C SER A 211 10.42 8.04 -12.14
N GLU A 212 9.12 7.98 -11.86
CA GLU A 212 8.44 8.84 -10.88
C GLU A 212 8.96 8.61 -9.45
N VAL A 213 9.22 7.35 -9.07
CA VAL A 213 9.78 7.03 -7.74
C VAL A 213 11.19 7.59 -7.57
N LEU A 214 12.00 7.54 -8.63
CA LEU A 214 13.32 8.18 -8.64
C LEU A 214 13.17 9.70 -8.52
N GLY A 215 12.16 10.28 -9.19
CA GLY A 215 11.85 11.70 -9.12
C GLY A 215 11.49 12.17 -7.73
N ALA A 216 10.58 11.47 -7.04
CA ALA A 216 10.23 11.73 -5.64
C ALA A 216 11.46 11.63 -4.73
N GLY A 217 12.30 10.60 -4.93
CA GLY A 217 13.56 10.44 -4.19
C GLY A 217 14.53 11.62 -4.39
N ILE A 218 14.69 12.11 -5.63
CA ILE A 218 15.56 13.25 -5.96
C ILE A 218 15.00 14.55 -5.39
N ALA A 219 13.70 14.78 -5.49
CA ALA A 219 13.03 15.94 -4.92
C ALA A 219 13.24 16.01 -3.40
N THR A 220 13.08 14.86 -2.71
CA THR A 220 13.36 14.72 -1.27
C THR A 220 14.84 14.98 -0.95
N LEU A 221 15.77 14.46 -1.75
CA LEU A 221 17.20 14.69 -1.59
C LEU A 221 17.55 16.18 -1.69
N ILE A 222 17.10 16.87 -2.74
CA ILE A 222 17.35 18.29 -2.96
C ILE A 222 16.77 19.11 -1.81
N SER A 223 15.56 18.77 -1.37
CA SER A 223 14.87 19.42 -0.25
C SER A 223 15.64 19.29 1.06
N ASN A 224 16.16 18.11 1.36
CA ASN A 224 17.03 17.87 2.51
C ASN A 224 18.34 18.67 2.43
N CYS A 225 18.93 18.80 1.24
CA CYS A 225 20.10 19.64 1.01
C CYS A 225 19.81 21.12 1.27
N ILE A 226 18.67 21.63 0.80
CA ILE A 226 18.25 23.03 1.01
C ILE A 226 18.01 23.31 2.50
N GLY A 227 17.33 22.40 3.20
CA GLY A 227 17.15 22.47 4.65
C GLY A 227 18.50 22.49 5.38
N CYS A 228 19.43 21.63 4.96
CA CYS A 228 20.78 21.57 5.54
C CYS A 228 21.55 22.90 5.36
N VAL A 229 21.51 23.48 4.16
CA VAL A 229 22.12 24.79 3.86
C VAL A 229 21.51 25.89 4.75
N TYR A 230 20.19 25.91 4.91
CA TYR A 230 19.52 26.83 5.82
C TYR A 230 20.03 26.69 7.25
N PHE A 231 20.14 25.46 7.77
CA PHE A 231 20.60 25.24 9.15
C PHE A 231 22.06 25.64 9.35
N PHE A 232 22.93 25.38 8.38
CA PHE A 232 24.30 25.88 8.43
C PHE A 232 24.32 27.42 8.48
N TYR A 233 23.60 28.08 7.58
CA TYR A 233 23.48 29.55 7.58
C TYR A 233 23.04 30.09 8.95
N ILE A 234 21.99 29.51 9.54
CA ILE A 234 21.50 29.91 10.86
C ILE A 234 22.54 29.72 11.96
N VAL A 235 23.28 28.60 11.97
CA VAL A 235 24.35 28.35 12.95
C VAL A 235 25.47 29.40 12.84
N PHE A 236 25.78 29.88 11.63
CA PHE A 236 26.74 30.96 11.41
C PHE A 236 26.20 32.34 11.84
N VAL A 237 24.90 32.58 11.69
CA VAL A 237 24.24 33.85 12.04
C VAL A 237 24.01 33.99 13.55
N ILE A 238 23.66 32.92 14.28
CA ILE A 238 23.39 32.93 15.74
C ILE A 238 24.72 32.96 16.55
N LYS A 239 25.70 33.79 16.14
CA LYS A 239 27.06 33.87 16.73
C LYS A 239 27.06 33.77 18.27
N GLY A 240 27.94 32.90 18.81
CA GLY A 240 28.31 32.86 20.23
C GLY A 240 27.85 31.64 21.04
N LYS A 241 26.60 31.19 20.91
CA LYS A 241 26.06 30.07 21.72
C LYS A 241 26.23 28.69 21.10
N LEU A 242 25.90 28.55 19.81
CA LEU A 242 26.02 27.28 19.06
C LEU A 242 27.18 27.24 18.06
N SER A 243 27.87 28.36 17.80
CA SER A 243 28.96 28.39 16.79
C SER A 243 30.10 27.39 17.04
N GLY A 244 30.21 26.85 18.26
CA GLY A 244 31.16 25.78 18.60
C GLY A 244 30.67 24.36 18.31
N ALA A 245 29.41 24.17 17.90
CA ALA A 245 28.87 22.86 17.56
C ALA A 245 29.55 22.27 16.31
N VAL A 246 29.81 23.11 15.31
CA VAL A 246 30.37 22.71 14.00
C VAL A 246 31.90 22.84 13.96
N LYS A 247 32.47 23.77 14.74
CA LYS A 247 33.92 24.06 14.71
C LYS A 247 34.73 22.96 15.43
N ALA A 248 35.59 22.27 14.68
CA ALA A 248 36.53 21.29 15.22
C ALA A 248 37.45 21.91 16.29
N GLY A 249 37.60 21.26 17.44
CA GLY A 249 38.54 21.67 18.51
C GLY A 249 37.95 21.91 19.90
N ASN A 250 36.64 21.73 20.13
CA ASN A 250 36.02 21.98 21.45
C ASN A 250 36.16 20.82 22.46
N GLY A 251 36.68 19.66 22.04
CA GLY A 251 36.88 18.49 22.89
C GLY A 251 35.58 17.74 23.23
N MET A 252 35.72 16.53 23.78
CA MET A 252 34.58 15.71 24.23
C MET A 252 34.00 16.25 25.55
N PRO A 253 32.66 16.15 25.75
CA PRO A 253 32.05 16.39 27.05
C PRO A 253 32.50 15.34 28.07
N GLU A 254 32.43 15.69 29.36
CA GLU A 254 32.74 14.74 30.43
C GLU A 254 31.83 13.50 30.37
N ARG A 255 32.35 12.34 30.80
CA ARG A 255 31.61 11.06 30.78
C ARG A 255 30.24 11.15 31.47
N LYS A 256 30.14 11.94 32.55
CA LYS A 256 28.89 12.21 33.26
C LYS A 256 27.87 12.95 32.39
N ASN A 257 28.31 13.91 31.59
CA ASN A 257 27.47 14.69 30.69
C ASN A 257 27.01 13.84 29.51
N ILE A 258 27.87 12.98 28.97
CA ILE A 258 27.49 11.99 27.95
C ILE A 258 26.38 11.08 28.47
N HIS A 259 26.53 10.54 29.69
CA HIS A 259 25.50 9.68 30.28
C HIS A 259 24.18 10.44 30.48
N SER A 260 24.21 11.71 30.88
CA SER A 260 23.03 12.55 31.00
C SER A 260 22.33 12.78 29.65
N ILE A 261 23.11 13.04 28.59
CA ILE A 261 22.61 13.22 27.22
C ILE A 261 21.92 11.94 26.74
N LEU A 262 22.59 10.79 26.85
CA LEU A 262 22.03 9.51 26.43
C LEU A 262 20.77 9.15 27.23
N ARG A 263 20.79 9.33 28.55
CA ARG A 263 19.62 9.07 29.40
C ARG A 263 18.42 9.94 29.04
N ALA A 264 18.66 11.21 28.71
CA ALA A 264 17.60 12.11 28.26
C ALA A 264 17.04 11.75 26.88
N ALA A 265 17.81 11.01 26.07
CA ALA A 265 17.43 10.61 24.72
C ALA A 265 16.62 9.30 24.65
N ILE A 266 16.84 8.36 25.59
CA ILE A 266 16.28 7.00 25.54
C ILE A 266 14.75 7.02 25.44
N LEU A 267 14.08 7.79 26.30
CA LEU A 267 12.62 7.78 26.34
C LEU A 267 12.00 8.39 25.06
N PRO A 268 12.39 9.60 24.60
CA PRO A 268 11.90 10.13 23.32
C PRO A 268 12.18 9.23 22.12
N ALA A 269 13.38 8.65 22.02
CA ALA A 269 13.73 7.76 20.91
C ALA A 269 12.97 6.43 20.97
N GLY A 270 12.77 5.88 22.18
CA GLY A 270 11.96 4.67 22.38
C GLY A 270 10.51 4.89 21.98
N VAL A 271 9.94 6.05 22.32
CA VAL A 271 8.57 6.42 21.90
C VAL A 271 8.48 6.54 20.37
N LEU A 272 9.44 7.22 19.72
CA LEU A 272 9.47 7.36 18.26
C LEU A 272 9.57 6.00 17.56
N LEU A 273 10.47 5.13 18.03
CA LEU A 273 10.63 3.78 17.49
C LEU A 273 9.41 2.90 17.73
N PHE A 274 8.79 2.99 18.91
CA PHE A 274 7.58 2.24 19.24
C PHE A 274 6.44 2.59 18.29
N PHE A 275 6.11 3.89 18.14
CA PHE A 275 5.06 4.32 17.20
C PHE A 275 5.42 4.00 15.76
N GLY A 276 6.70 4.10 15.37
CA GLY A 276 7.18 3.69 14.05
C GLY A 276 6.98 2.19 13.78
N MET A 277 7.26 1.33 14.76
CA MET A 277 7.06 -0.12 14.65
C MET A 277 5.59 -0.50 14.67
N VAL A 278 4.78 0.14 15.52
CA VAL A 278 3.33 -0.06 15.54
C VAL A 278 2.73 0.36 14.20
N ARG A 279 3.14 1.50 13.63
CA ARG A 279 2.73 1.92 12.29
C ARG A 279 3.05 0.85 11.25
N TRP A 280 4.27 0.31 11.29
CA TRP A 280 4.69 -0.73 10.35
C TRP A 280 3.89 -2.03 10.51
N ALA A 281 3.75 -2.52 11.74
CA ALA A 281 3.08 -3.77 12.04
C ALA A 281 1.57 -3.73 11.74
N VAL A 282 0.93 -2.60 12.02
CA VAL A 282 -0.52 -2.48 11.95
C VAL A 282 -1.00 -2.04 10.57
N PHE A 283 -0.19 -1.29 9.82
CA PHE A 283 -0.63 -0.72 8.55
C PHE A 283 0.17 -1.22 7.35
N ASN A 284 1.49 -1.40 7.47
CA ASN A 284 2.28 -1.87 6.33
C ASN A 284 2.23 -3.39 6.18
N ILE A 285 2.17 -4.18 7.26
CA ILE A 285 2.08 -5.64 7.14
C ILE A 285 0.78 -6.08 6.46
N PRO A 286 -0.41 -5.57 6.82
CA PRO A 286 -1.64 -5.92 6.09
C PRO A 286 -1.62 -5.50 4.62
N VAL A 287 -1.08 -4.33 4.29
CA VAL A 287 -0.86 -3.87 2.90
C VAL A 287 0.04 -4.83 2.12
N LEU A 288 1.04 -5.43 2.77
CA LEU A 288 1.93 -6.43 2.16
C LEU A 288 1.26 -7.81 2.00
N LEU A 289 0.36 -8.17 2.91
CA LEU A 289 -0.33 -9.46 2.94
C LEU A 289 -1.63 -9.46 2.11
N LEU A 290 -2.23 -8.29 1.87
CA LEU A 290 -3.47 -8.09 1.11
C LEU A 290 -3.27 -7.06 -0.03
N PRO A 291 -2.33 -7.29 -0.96
CA PRO A 291 -2.03 -6.34 -2.04
C PRO A 291 -3.22 -6.04 -2.97
N GLU A 292 -4.23 -6.91 -3.02
CA GLU A 292 -5.48 -6.70 -3.78
C GLU A 292 -6.41 -5.63 -3.18
N ARG A 293 -6.21 -5.23 -1.92
CA ARG A 293 -6.88 -4.03 -1.36
C ARG A 293 -6.21 -2.72 -1.77
N VAL A 294 -4.93 -2.76 -2.17
CA VAL A 294 -4.09 -1.56 -2.29
C VAL A 294 -4.35 -0.81 -3.61
N GLY A 295 -5.45 -1.11 -4.31
CA GLY A 295 -5.88 -0.42 -5.53
C GLY A 295 -6.28 1.03 -5.28
N GLU A 296 -6.76 1.37 -4.08
CA GLU A 296 -7.10 2.75 -3.72
C GLU A 296 -6.01 3.40 -2.86
N MET A 297 -5.55 4.58 -3.29
CA MET A 297 -4.70 5.52 -2.52
C MET A 297 -5.16 5.65 -1.04
N ARG A 298 -6.46 5.51 -0.82
CA ARG A 298 -7.16 5.50 0.46
C ARG A 298 -6.52 4.56 1.49
N ASP A 299 -6.25 3.31 1.13
CA ASP A 299 -5.95 2.26 2.11
C ASP A 299 -4.53 2.35 2.68
N MET A 300 -3.65 3.10 2.02
CA MET A 300 -2.28 3.34 2.49
C MET A 300 -2.08 4.72 3.13
N ILE A 301 -2.85 5.71 2.71
CA ILE A 301 -2.73 7.11 3.17
C ILE A 301 -3.47 7.33 4.49
N TRP A 302 -4.68 6.78 4.66
CA TRP A 302 -5.50 7.01 5.85
C TRP A 302 -4.85 6.55 7.16
N PRO A 303 -4.20 5.37 7.22
CA PRO A 303 -3.37 5.00 8.35
C PRO A 303 -2.38 6.07 8.81
N GLN A 304 -1.65 6.66 7.84
CA GLN A 304 -0.65 7.67 8.10
C GLN A 304 -1.30 8.97 8.60
N VAL A 305 -2.38 9.41 7.94
CA VAL A 305 -3.19 10.56 8.38
C VAL A 305 -3.67 10.37 9.81
N CYS A 306 -4.19 9.18 10.15
CA CYS A 306 -4.72 8.87 11.47
C CYS A 306 -3.64 8.97 12.55
N VAL A 307 -2.47 8.34 12.34
CA VAL A 307 -1.35 8.38 13.28
C VAL A 307 -0.83 9.81 13.48
N ASP A 308 -0.62 10.54 12.38
CA ASP A 308 -0.04 11.87 12.45
C ASP A 308 -1.04 12.90 13.02
N THR A 309 -2.33 12.80 12.66
CA THR A 309 -3.41 13.62 13.24
C THR A 309 -3.53 13.36 14.74
N LEU A 310 -3.40 12.10 15.17
CA LEU A 310 -3.41 11.74 16.58
C LEU A 310 -2.18 12.29 17.31
N MET A 311 -0.98 12.29 16.71
CA MET A 311 0.21 12.93 17.29
C MET A 311 0.04 14.44 17.47
N VAL A 312 -0.61 15.11 16.50
CA VAL A 312 -0.99 16.52 16.62
C VAL A 312 -2.02 16.70 17.74
N ALA A 313 -3.05 15.85 17.82
CA ALA A 313 -4.05 15.88 18.88
C ALA A 313 -3.44 15.67 20.27
N LEU A 314 -2.53 14.70 20.42
CA LEU A 314 -1.74 14.48 21.64
C LEU A 314 -0.92 15.72 22.00
N SER A 315 -0.31 16.38 21.03
CA SER A 315 0.43 17.64 21.24
C SER A 315 -0.50 18.76 21.75
N PHE A 316 -1.72 18.86 21.22
CA PHE A 316 -2.77 19.76 21.71
C PHE A 316 -3.26 19.38 23.11
N CYS A 317 -3.45 18.10 23.40
CA CYS A 317 -3.86 17.62 24.73
C CYS A 317 -2.78 17.93 25.77
N ILE A 318 -1.50 17.65 25.47
CA ILE A 318 -0.37 17.99 26.34
C ILE A 318 -0.31 19.51 26.54
N TYR A 319 -0.49 20.29 25.48
CA TYR A 319 -0.59 21.75 25.58
C TYR A 319 -1.72 22.19 26.50
N TYR A 320 -2.93 21.66 26.31
CA TYR A 320 -4.10 21.99 27.11
C TYR A 320 -3.90 21.63 28.59
N ILE A 321 -3.39 20.43 28.87
CA ILE A 321 -3.03 19.98 30.22
C ILE A 321 -1.94 20.88 30.84
N CYS A 322 -0.94 21.28 30.06
CA CYS A 322 0.14 22.15 30.52
C CYS A 322 -0.24 23.64 30.62
N VAL A 323 -1.39 24.07 30.10
CA VAL A 323 -1.88 25.45 30.26
C VAL A 323 -2.96 25.51 31.35
N HIS A 324 -3.90 24.58 31.33
CA HIS A 324 -5.05 24.56 32.24
C HIS A 324 -4.79 23.73 33.50
N GLY A 325 -4.02 22.64 33.43
CA GLY A 325 -3.64 21.85 34.62
C GLY A 325 -2.71 22.59 35.59
N PHE A 326 -2.11 23.71 35.17
CA PHE A 326 -1.34 24.59 36.05
C PHE A 326 -2.19 25.35 37.07
N SER A 327 -3.52 25.46 36.88
CA SER A 327 -4.38 26.09 37.89
C SER A 327 -4.63 25.22 39.12
N GLU A 328 -4.36 23.90 39.04
CA GLU A 328 -4.69 22.92 40.11
C GLU A 328 -3.49 22.10 40.62
N ALA A 329 -2.29 22.24 40.04
CA ALA A 329 -1.16 21.36 40.35
C ALA A 329 -0.27 21.85 41.50
N ALA A 330 0.05 20.96 42.44
CA ALA A 330 0.91 21.23 43.60
C ALA A 330 2.42 21.28 43.28
N SER A 331 2.86 20.63 42.19
CA SER A 331 4.26 20.58 41.76
C SER A 331 4.43 20.30 40.25
N VAL A 332 5.59 20.63 39.68
CA VAL A 332 5.94 20.34 38.27
C VAL A 332 6.07 18.82 38.01
N GLU A 333 6.39 18.05 39.04
CA GLU A 333 6.54 16.58 38.96
C GLU A 333 5.17 15.88 38.83
N ASP A 334 4.16 16.39 39.53
CA ASP A 334 2.77 15.88 39.43
C ASP A 334 2.17 16.13 38.05
N ILE A 335 2.48 17.26 37.42
CA ILE A 335 2.04 17.60 36.06
C ILE A 335 2.65 16.60 35.06
N LYS A 336 3.94 16.32 35.18
CA LYS A 336 4.61 15.32 34.33
C LYS A 336 3.94 13.96 34.46
N ARG A 337 3.72 13.48 35.68
CA ARG A 337 3.13 12.17 35.94
C ARG A 337 1.70 12.05 35.41
N LYS A 338 0.83 13.04 35.68
CA LYS A 338 -0.55 13.04 35.16
C LYS A 338 -0.57 13.11 33.63
N SER A 339 0.25 13.98 33.02
CA SER A 339 0.33 14.09 31.56
C SER A 339 0.69 12.75 30.90
N TRP A 340 1.65 12.01 31.47
CA TRP A 340 2.02 10.68 30.98
C TRP A 340 0.92 9.63 31.16
N GLN A 341 0.15 9.68 32.25
CA GLN A 341 -0.97 8.77 32.48
C GLN A 341 -2.10 9.00 31.47
N TYR A 342 -2.45 10.25 31.17
CA TYR A 342 -3.46 10.56 30.16
C TYR A 342 -3.00 10.24 28.74
N VAL A 343 -1.72 10.51 28.40
CA VAL A 343 -1.13 10.11 27.11
C VAL A 343 -1.20 8.59 26.94
N GLY A 344 -0.81 7.81 27.97
CA GLY A 344 -0.93 6.36 27.95
C GLY A 344 -2.37 5.88 27.79
N LEU A 345 -3.32 6.49 28.49
CA LEU A 345 -4.74 6.15 28.41
C LEU A 345 -5.33 6.44 27.02
N LEU A 346 -4.99 7.58 26.43
CA LEU A 346 -5.53 8.03 25.14
C LEU A 346 -5.01 7.15 23.99
N VAL A 347 -3.74 6.73 24.07
CA VAL A 347 -3.16 5.72 23.17
C VAL A 347 -3.88 4.37 23.36
N CYS A 348 -4.11 3.90 24.58
CA CYS A 348 -4.77 2.60 24.77
C CYS A 348 -6.26 2.58 24.38
N VAL A 349 -6.99 3.68 24.60
CA VAL A 349 -8.47 3.71 24.48
C VAL A 349 -8.95 4.08 23.08
N ILE A 350 -8.17 4.80 22.29
CA ILE A 350 -8.59 5.26 20.94
C ILE A 350 -7.82 4.52 19.84
N PHE A 351 -6.50 4.31 20.01
CA PHE A 351 -5.63 3.83 18.94
C PHE A 351 -5.80 2.34 18.65
N PHE A 352 -5.74 1.49 19.68
CA PHE A 352 -5.84 0.04 19.51
C PHE A 352 -7.23 -0.40 19.03
N PRO A 353 -8.36 0.14 19.53
CA PRO A 353 -9.68 -0.29 19.09
C PRO A 353 -9.99 0.09 17.65
N VAL A 354 -9.73 1.34 17.22
CA VAL A 354 -10.03 1.77 15.84
C VAL A 354 -9.23 0.94 14.84
N SER A 355 -7.94 0.76 15.09
CA SER A 355 -7.10 0.00 14.18
C SER A 355 -7.42 -1.49 14.16
N ALA A 356 -7.78 -2.07 15.31
CA ALA A 356 -8.27 -3.44 15.37
C ALA A 356 -9.61 -3.59 14.63
N THR A 357 -10.54 -2.64 14.78
CA THR A 357 -11.84 -2.71 14.09
C THR A 357 -11.70 -2.64 12.58
N MET A 358 -10.78 -1.82 12.05
CA MET A 358 -10.53 -1.76 10.62
C MET A 358 -9.97 -3.09 10.11
N LEU A 359 -8.94 -3.64 10.77
CA LEU A 359 -8.35 -4.93 10.39
C LEU A 359 -9.36 -6.09 10.49
N VAL A 360 -10.19 -6.10 11.54
CA VAL A 360 -11.20 -7.14 11.74
C VAL A 360 -12.26 -7.08 10.64
N ARG A 361 -12.84 -5.89 10.37
CA ARG A 361 -13.80 -5.70 9.27
C ARG A 361 -13.21 -6.17 7.94
N ASP A 362 -11.94 -5.86 7.74
CA ASP A 362 -11.21 -6.16 6.52
C ASP A 362 -10.98 -7.67 6.33
N LEU A 363 -10.69 -8.41 7.42
CA LEU A 363 -10.59 -9.87 7.39
C LEU A 363 -11.97 -10.55 7.29
N GLU A 364 -12.97 -9.98 7.94
CA GLU A 364 -14.36 -10.47 7.95
C GLU A 364 -14.96 -10.41 6.54
N GLN A 365 -14.77 -9.31 5.81
CA GLN A 365 -15.22 -9.21 4.42
C GLN A 365 -14.56 -10.27 3.51
N ALA A 366 -13.24 -10.48 3.63
CA ALA A 366 -12.54 -11.48 2.83
C ALA A 366 -12.99 -12.92 3.17
N TYR A 367 -13.32 -13.18 4.43
CA TYR A 367 -13.89 -14.46 4.86
C TYR A 367 -15.28 -14.68 4.26
N HIS A 368 -16.16 -13.66 4.32
CA HIS A 368 -17.51 -13.73 3.76
C HIS A 368 -17.52 -13.89 2.24
N GLU A 369 -16.64 -13.19 1.50
CA GLU A 369 -16.51 -13.36 0.05
C GLU A 369 -16.13 -14.80 -0.32
N LYS A 370 -15.21 -15.41 0.45
CA LYS A 370 -14.81 -16.80 0.22
C LYS A 370 -15.94 -17.79 0.52
N GLU A 371 -16.63 -17.60 1.64
CA GLU A 371 -17.75 -18.44 2.06
C GLU A 371 -18.92 -18.37 1.06
N ALA A 372 -19.27 -17.16 0.59
CA ALA A 372 -20.34 -16.96 -0.39
C ALA A 372 -20.06 -17.71 -1.72
N ASN A 373 -18.82 -17.63 -2.23
CA ASN A 373 -18.43 -18.36 -3.44
C ASN A 373 -18.50 -19.89 -3.26
N GLN A 374 -18.14 -20.40 -2.08
CA GLN A 374 -18.23 -21.83 -1.77
C GLN A 374 -19.69 -22.30 -1.67
N LEU A 375 -20.59 -21.48 -1.14
CA LEU A 375 -22.02 -21.82 -1.07
C LEU A 375 -22.64 -21.93 -2.46
N ILE A 376 -22.26 -21.04 -3.39
CA ILE A 376 -22.75 -21.08 -4.78
C ILE A 376 -22.22 -22.34 -5.49
N GLN A 377 -20.95 -22.70 -5.29
CA GLN A 377 -20.36 -23.96 -5.78
C GLN A 377 -21.14 -25.18 -5.26
N GLN A 378 -21.42 -25.21 -3.95
CA GLN A 378 -22.17 -26.30 -3.33
C GLN A 378 -23.60 -26.41 -3.89
N ALA A 379 -24.28 -25.27 -4.06
CA ALA A 379 -25.63 -25.24 -4.63
C ALA A 379 -25.67 -25.80 -6.07
N ARG A 380 -24.66 -25.48 -6.90
CA ARG A 380 -24.49 -26.08 -8.23
C ARG A 380 -24.31 -27.59 -8.13
N ASP A 381 -23.37 -28.05 -7.31
CA ASP A 381 -23.02 -29.48 -7.20
C ASP A 381 -24.19 -30.32 -6.67
N GLU A 382 -24.95 -29.79 -5.71
CA GLU A 382 -26.16 -30.43 -5.20
C GLU A 382 -27.24 -30.54 -6.26
N ALA A 383 -27.45 -29.48 -7.07
CA ALA A 383 -28.40 -29.48 -8.16
C ALA A 383 -28.01 -30.47 -9.27
N LEU A 384 -26.72 -30.54 -9.62
CA LEU A 384 -26.19 -31.54 -10.57
C LEU A 384 -26.45 -32.96 -10.07
N LEU A 385 -26.09 -33.25 -8.82
CA LEU A 385 -26.23 -34.57 -8.23
C LEU A 385 -27.70 -34.99 -8.08
N SER A 386 -28.60 -34.03 -7.80
CA SER A 386 -30.05 -34.28 -7.80
C SER A 386 -30.56 -34.66 -9.19
N SER A 387 -30.13 -33.94 -10.23
CA SER A 387 -30.51 -34.22 -11.62
C SER A 387 -30.00 -35.58 -12.11
N GLU A 388 -28.75 -35.94 -11.78
CA GLU A 388 -28.18 -37.25 -12.12
C GLU A 388 -28.96 -38.41 -11.49
N LYS A 389 -29.36 -38.26 -10.22
CA LYS A 389 -30.20 -39.25 -9.53
C LYS A 389 -31.56 -39.41 -10.20
N GLU A 390 -32.23 -38.31 -10.55
CA GLU A 390 -33.52 -38.35 -11.24
C GLU A 390 -33.42 -39.02 -12.63
N MET A 391 -32.36 -38.75 -13.39
CA MET A 391 -32.11 -39.42 -14.66
C MET A 391 -31.85 -40.91 -14.48
N GLN A 392 -31.10 -41.31 -13.44
CA GLN A 392 -30.81 -42.72 -13.17
C GLN A 392 -32.07 -43.48 -12.75
N GLU A 393 -32.91 -42.90 -11.88
CA GLU A 393 -34.20 -43.50 -11.51
C GLU A 393 -35.17 -43.61 -12.70
N THR A 394 -35.18 -42.63 -13.60
CA THR A 394 -35.99 -42.68 -14.83
C THR A 394 -35.52 -43.80 -15.76
N LYS A 395 -34.20 -43.94 -15.96
CA LYS A 395 -33.62 -45.04 -16.74
C LYS A 395 -33.92 -46.41 -16.13
N GLU A 396 -33.87 -46.55 -14.81
CA GLU A 396 -34.22 -47.81 -14.13
C GLU A 396 -35.72 -48.16 -14.30
N LYS A 397 -36.61 -47.16 -14.30
CA LYS A 397 -38.04 -47.36 -14.57
C LYS A 397 -38.29 -47.75 -16.03
N GLU A 398 -37.65 -47.07 -17.00
CA GLU A 398 -37.78 -47.40 -18.43
C GLU A 398 -37.25 -48.79 -18.76
N VAL A 399 -36.10 -49.19 -18.19
CA VAL A 399 -35.57 -50.56 -18.35
C VAL A 399 -36.50 -51.60 -17.72
N SER A 400 -37.13 -51.28 -16.59
CA SER A 400 -38.12 -52.18 -15.96
C SER A 400 -39.41 -52.34 -16.77
N GLU A 401 -39.81 -51.29 -17.50
CA GLU A 401 -40.99 -51.29 -18.38
C GLU A 401 -40.71 -51.96 -19.73
N GLU A 402 -39.51 -51.78 -20.30
CA GLU A 402 -39.06 -52.48 -21.52
C GLU A 402 -38.86 -53.99 -21.28
N ASP A 403 -38.32 -54.39 -20.12
CA ASP A 403 -38.21 -55.81 -19.75
C ASP A 403 -39.59 -56.45 -19.50
N ALA A 404 -40.60 -55.66 -19.10
CA ALA A 404 -41.98 -56.11 -18.99
C ALA A 404 -42.68 -56.24 -20.36
N GLN A 405 -42.21 -55.55 -21.40
CA GLN A 405 -42.79 -55.55 -22.75
C GLN A 405 -42.12 -56.53 -23.75
N ARG A 406 -41.05 -57.24 -23.37
CA ARG A 406 -40.40 -58.29 -24.20
C ARG A 406 -41.17 -59.62 -24.35
N GLN A 407 -42.43 -59.70 -23.95
CA GLN A 407 -43.30 -60.86 -24.18
C GLN A 407 -44.48 -60.50 -25.07
N GLU A 408 -44.27 -60.35 -26.38
CA GLU A 408 -45.14 -60.79 -27.50
C GLU A 408 -44.63 -60.22 -28.86
N PRO A 409 -44.89 -60.87 -30.01
CA PRO A 409 -44.21 -60.58 -31.27
C PRO A 409 -44.88 -59.49 -32.12
N GLU A 410 -44.02 -58.85 -32.93
CA GLU A 410 -44.25 -57.78 -33.90
C GLU A 410 -45.55 -57.89 -34.75
N GLU A 411 -46.20 -56.74 -35.00
CA GLU A 411 -46.81 -56.51 -36.31
C GLU A 411 -46.88 -55.02 -36.72
N THR A 412 -46.43 -54.79 -37.95
CA THR A 412 -46.71 -53.68 -38.89
C THR A 412 -46.12 -52.29 -38.67
N ALA A 413 -45.12 -52.00 -39.52
CA ALA A 413 -44.67 -50.67 -39.91
C ALA A 413 -45.76 -49.86 -40.62
N LYS A 414 -45.89 -48.60 -40.22
CA LYS A 414 -46.40 -47.52 -41.08
C LYS A 414 -45.47 -46.31 -40.97
N THR A 415 -44.99 -45.90 -42.13
CA THR A 415 -44.22 -44.70 -42.39
C THR A 415 -45.17 -43.49 -42.34
N GLU A 416 -44.91 -42.54 -41.44
CA GLU A 416 -45.41 -41.17 -41.56
C GLU A 416 -44.22 -40.22 -41.57
N GLU A 417 -44.12 -39.46 -42.66
CA GLU A 417 -43.16 -38.38 -42.86
C GLU A 417 -43.46 -37.24 -41.89
N ILE A 418 -42.49 -36.89 -41.04
CA ILE A 418 -42.54 -35.66 -40.23
C ILE A 418 -41.80 -34.58 -41.01
N GLN A 419 -42.55 -33.56 -41.40
CA GLN A 419 -42.03 -32.31 -41.97
C GLN A 419 -41.24 -31.56 -40.90
N GLU A 420 -39.97 -31.27 -41.18
CA GLU A 420 -39.15 -30.35 -40.39
C GLU A 420 -39.67 -28.92 -40.55
N THR A 421 -40.46 -28.46 -39.58
CA THR A 421 -40.59 -27.04 -39.27
C THR A 421 -39.51 -26.65 -38.27
N LYS A 422 -38.56 -25.80 -38.69
CA LYS A 422 -37.65 -25.07 -37.81
C LYS A 422 -38.46 -24.11 -36.95
N GLU A 423 -38.88 -24.57 -35.78
CA GLU A 423 -39.15 -23.70 -34.63
C GLU A 423 -37.85 -23.57 -33.84
N ASP A 424 -37.50 -22.34 -33.44
CA ASP A 424 -36.37 -22.04 -32.56
C ASP A 424 -36.55 -22.82 -31.25
N VAL A 425 -35.78 -23.90 -31.08
CA VAL A 425 -35.77 -24.72 -29.87
C VAL A 425 -35.04 -23.93 -28.80
N GLU A 426 -35.77 -23.30 -27.88
CA GLU A 426 -35.19 -22.83 -26.60
C GLU A 426 -34.69 -24.08 -25.86
N LEU A 427 -33.37 -24.30 -25.88
CA LEU A 427 -32.74 -25.37 -25.13
C LEU A 427 -32.98 -25.15 -23.63
N PRO A 428 -33.43 -26.17 -22.87
CA PRO A 428 -33.62 -26.03 -21.44
C PRO A 428 -32.28 -25.76 -20.76
N ILE A 429 -32.26 -24.84 -19.79
CA ILE A 429 -31.09 -24.58 -18.95
C ILE A 429 -30.72 -25.88 -18.21
N LEU A 430 -29.42 -26.20 -18.18
CA LEU A 430 -28.88 -27.33 -17.45
C LEU A 430 -29.30 -27.27 -15.98
N ALA A 431 -29.72 -28.41 -15.42
CA ALA A 431 -30.32 -28.47 -14.09
C ALA A 431 -29.44 -27.87 -12.99
N GLN A 432 -28.11 -28.02 -13.11
CA GLN A 432 -27.14 -27.47 -12.17
C GLN A 432 -27.08 -25.92 -12.15
N TYR A 433 -27.57 -25.26 -13.19
CA TYR A 433 -27.55 -23.79 -13.31
C TYR A 433 -28.92 -23.15 -13.17
N ALA A 434 -30.02 -23.89 -13.32
CA ALA A 434 -31.38 -23.35 -13.29
C ALA A 434 -31.68 -22.54 -12.01
N SER A 435 -31.38 -23.09 -10.83
CA SER A 435 -31.64 -22.43 -9.54
C SER A 435 -30.73 -21.22 -9.27
N LEU A 436 -29.52 -21.22 -9.84
CA LEU A 436 -28.59 -20.10 -9.75
C LEU A 436 -29.01 -18.98 -10.69
N TRP A 437 -29.42 -19.32 -11.91
CA TRP A 437 -29.93 -18.36 -12.89
C TRP A 437 -31.22 -17.67 -12.41
N GLU A 438 -32.09 -18.37 -11.67
CA GLU A 438 -33.25 -17.75 -11.01
C GLU A 438 -32.85 -16.73 -9.91
N GLN A 439 -31.74 -16.98 -9.20
CA GLN A 439 -31.22 -16.04 -8.20
C GLN A 439 -30.58 -14.83 -8.85
N ASN A 440 -29.88 -15.04 -9.97
CA ASN A 440 -29.33 -13.98 -10.78
C ASN A 440 -29.28 -14.37 -12.26
N SER A 441 -30.09 -13.67 -13.06
CA SER A 441 -30.23 -13.88 -14.50
C SER A 441 -29.00 -13.47 -15.32
N ASP A 442 -28.05 -12.75 -14.72
CA ASP A 442 -26.79 -12.35 -15.36
C ASP A 442 -25.79 -13.52 -15.46
N LEU A 443 -26.11 -14.70 -14.92
CA LEU A 443 -25.30 -15.91 -15.05
C LEU A 443 -25.27 -16.36 -16.51
N ALA A 444 -24.09 -16.40 -17.11
CA ALA A 444 -23.88 -16.86 -18.49
C ALA A 444 -23.32 -18.29 -18.57
N GLY A 445 -22.64 -18.73 -17.52
CA GLY A 445 -21.99 -20.03 -17.52
C GLY A 445 -21.13 -20.26 -16.29
N TRP A 446 -20.35 -21.32 -16.34
CA TRP A 446 -19.47 -21.71 -15.25
C TRP A 446 -18.08 -22.08 -15.75
N LEU A 447 -17.04 -21.60 -15.08
CA LEU A 447 -15.66 -21.88 -15.43
C LEU A 447 -14.96 -22.67 -14.33
N LYS A 448 -14.36 -23.81 -14.69
CA LYS A 448 -13.60 -24.67 -13.78
C LYS A 448 -12.29 -25.13 -14.40
N ILE A 449 -11.21 -25.12 -13.61
CA ILE A 449 -9.93 -25.73 -13.98
C ILE A 449 -9.53 -26.70 -12.87
N GLU A 450 -9.60 -28.00 -13.17
CA GLU A 450 -9.33 -29.07 -12.23
C GLU A 450 -7.94 -28.96 -11.59
N GLY A 451 -7.87 -29.20 -10.29
CA GLY A 451 -6.63 -29.08 -9.51
C GLY A 451 -6.18 -27.64 -9.22
N THR A 452 -6.99 -26.63 -9.55
CA THR A 452 -6.74 -25.22 -9.22
C THR A 452 -7.86 -24.64 -8.37
N ALA A 453 -7.72 -23.39 -7.91
CA ALA A 453 -8.79 -22.69 -7.20
C ALA A 453 -9.84 -22.05 -8.13
N VAL A 454 -9.70 -22.21 -9.45
CA VAL A 454 -10.66 -21.68 -10.44
C VAL A 454 -11.87 -22.60 -10.49
N ASP A 455 -12.95 -22.16 -9.85
CA ASP A 455 -14.27 -22.80 -9.88
C ASP A 455 -15.32 -21.71 -9.61
N TYR A 456 -15.74 -20.98 -10.64
CA TYR A 456 -16.52 -19.74 -10.47
C TYR A 456 -17.63 -19.56 -11.51
N PRO A 457 -18.74 -18.89 -11.13
CA PRO A 457 -19.73 -18.45 -12.10
C PRO A 457 -19.14 -17.38 -13.02
N VAL A 458 -19.56 -17.40 -14.27
CA VAL A 458 -19.23 -16.40 -15.28
C VAL A 458 -20.47 -15.57 -15.57
N MET A 459 -20.35 -14.26 -15.39
CA MET A 459 -21.43 -13.30 -15.50
C MET A 459 -21.40 -12.57 -16.86
N TYR A 460 -22.56 -12.12 -17.34
CA TYR A 460 -22.68 -11.39 -18.59
C TYR A 460 -23.68 -10.24 -18.48
N THR A 461 -23.18 -9.03 -18.70
CA THR A 461 -23.95 -7.78 -18.65
C THR A 461 -23.62 -6.96 -19.91
N PRO A 462 -24.34 -7.15 -21.03
CA PRO A 462 -23.97 -6.56 -22.32
C PRO A 462 -23.90 -5.04 -22.31
N ASP A 463 -24.78 -4.38 -21.55
CA ASP A 463 -24.83 -2.91 -21.43
C ASP A 463 -23.72 -2.34 -20.54
N GLU A 464 -23.24 -3.12 -19.56
CA GLU A 464 -22.17 -2.74 -18.64
C GLU A 464 -21.20 -3.92 -18.42
N PRO A 465 -20.28 -4.21 -19.37
CA PRO A 465 -19.46 -5.43 -19.32
C PRO A 465 -18.60 -5.57 -18.06
N GLU A 466 -18.18 -4.46 -17.45
CA GLU A 466 -17.36 -4.44 -16.24
C GLU A 466 -18.19 -4.41 -14.93
N TYR A 467 -19.52 -4.58 -15.00
CA TYR A 467 -20.41 -4.49 -13.83
C TYR A 467 -20.00 -5.42 -12.68
N TYR A 468 -19.51 -6.63 -13.02
CA TYR A 468 -19.06 -7.65 -12.06
C TYR A 468 -17.58 -7.57 -11.68
N LEU A 469 -16.85 -6.54 -12.14
CA LEU A 469 -15.44 -6.35 -11.79
C LEU A 469 -15.23 -6.15 -10.28
N HIS A 470 -16.21 -5.54 -9.59
CA HIS A 470 -16.17 -5.28 -8.14
C HIS A 470 -17.46 -5.71 -7.42
N ARG A 471 -18.15 -6.72 -7.97
CA ARG A 471 -19.39 -7.26 -7.41
C ARG A 471 -19.37 -8.77 -7.35
N ALA A 472 -19.91 -9.32 -6.27
CA ALA A 472 -20.16 -10.75 -6.13
C ALA A 472 -21.35 -11.18 -7.00
N PHE A 473 -21.60 -12.48 -7.07
CA PHE A 473 -22.72 -13.08 -7.79
C PHE A 473 -24.08 -12.47 -7.44
N ASP A 474 -24.32 -12.09 -6.18
CA ASP A 474 -25.59 -11.47 -5.75
C ASP A 474 -25.67 -9.95 -6.04
N GLY A 475 -24.65 -9.38 -6.67
CA GLY A 475 -24.55 -7.94 -6.96
C GLY A 475 -24.05 -7.09 -5.80
N SER A 476 -23.75 -7.67 -4.64
CA SER A 476 -23.12 -6.97 -3.52
C SER A 476 -21.67 -6.57 -3.84
N GLU A 477 -21.14 -5.53 -3.19
CA GLU A 477 -19.74 -5.13 -3.38
C GLU A 477 -18.79 -6.23 -2.92
N ALA A 478 -17.92 -6.69 -3.83
CA ALA A 478 -16.90 -7.69 -3.54
C ALA A 478 -15.58 -7.28 -4.18
N ASN A 479 -14.51 -7.34 -3.39
CA ASN A 479 -13.19 -6.94 -3.85
C ASN A 479 -12.63 -7.91 -4.89
N SER A 480 -12.94 -9.20 -4.72
CA SER A 480 -12.60 -10.26 -5.67
C SER A 480 -13.37 -10.19 -6.99
N GLY A 481 -14.52 -9.51 -7.01
CA GLY A 481 -15.45 -9.50 -8.13
C GLY A 481 -15.99 -10.90 -8.48
N SER A 482 -16.59 -11.02 -9.65
CA SER A 482 -16.96 -12.29 -10.29
C SER A 482 -16.27 -12.40 -11.65
N LEU A 483 -16.16 -13.61 -12.21
CA LEU A 483 -15.69 -13.74 -13.59
C LEU A 483 -16.75 -13.15 -14.51
N PHE A 484 -16.34 -12.47 -15.57
CA PHE A 484 -17.26 -11.81 -16.49
C PHE A 484 -16.79 -11.88 -17.94
N ILE A 485 -17.74 -11.85 -18.86
CA ILE A 485 -17.48 -11.85 -20.31
C ILE A 485 -17.22 -10.41 -20.78
N GLY A 486 -16.22 -10.24 -21.63
CA GLY A 486 -15.82 -8.92 -22.15
C GLY A 486 -16.81 -8.30 -23.13
N GLU A 487 -16.60 -7.01 -23.39
CA GLU A 487 -17.37 -6.23 -24.37
C GLU A 487 -17.38 -6.89 -25.75
N ASN A 488 -18.53 -6.87 -26.42
CA ASN A 488 -18.74 -7.40 -27.78
C ASN A 488 -18.47 -8.92 -27.95
N CYS A 489 -18.45 -9.69 -26.85
CA CYS A 489 -18.46 -11.15 -26.88
C CYS A 489 -19.85 -11.67 -26.45
N LEU A 490 -20.40 -12.65 -27.16
CA LEU A 490 -21.62 -13.36 -26.74
C LEU A 490 -21.24 -14.65 -26.00
N PRO A 491 -21.95 -15.07 -24.94
CA PRO A 491 -21.64 -16.30 -24.20
C PRO A 491 -21.63 -17.57 -25.06
N GLU A 492 -22.52 -17.64 -26.05
CA GLU A 492 -22.66 -18.79 -26.95
C GLU A 492 -21.88 -18.61 -28.28
N ALA A 493 -21.03 -17.58 -28.39
CA ALA A 493 -20.23 -17.35 -29.58
C ALA A 493 -19.14 -18.42 -29.78
N SER A 494 -18.65 -18.52 -31.02
CA SER A 494 -17.48 -19.33 -31.36
C SER A 494 -16.18 -18.88 -30.67
N HIS A 495 -16.16 -17.65 -30.13
CA HIS A 495 -15.05 -17.13 -29.35
C HIS A 495 -15.56 -16.35 -28.14
N VAL A 496 -15.14 -16.78 -26.95
CA VAL A 496 -15.51 -16.12 -25.69
C VAL A 496 -14.25 -15.65 -24.97
N ILE A 497 -14.26 -14.40 -24.53
CA ILE A 497 -13.20 -13.82 -23.70
C ILE A 497 -13.72 -13.58 -22.29
N VAL A 498 -13.20 -14.35 -21.33
CA VAL A 498 -13.55 -14.25 -19.91
C VAL A 498 -12.46 -13.50 -19.16
N TYR A 499 -12.86 -12.52 -18.37
CA TYR A 499 -12.01 -11.70 -17.53
C TYR A 499 -12.20 -12.04 -16.05
N GLY A 500 -11.11 -11.93 -15.30
CA GLY A 500 -11.12 -12.15 -13.85
C GLY A 500 -9.88 -11.56 -13.17
N HIS A 501 -10.00 -11.26 -11.89
CA HIS A 501 -8.90 -10.70 -11.09
C HIS A 501 -7.78 -11.69 -10.85
N HIS A 502 -6.54 -11.21 -10.88
CA HIS A 502 -5.35 -11.98 -10.52
C HIS A 502 -5.09 -11.84 -9.03
N MET A 503 -5.68 -12.73 -8.24
CA MET A 503 -5.54 -12.73 -6.78
C MET A 503 -4.30 -13.53 -6.34
N LYS A 504 -3.43 -12.96 -5.50
CA LYS A 504 -2.20 -13.59 -4.98
C LYS A 504 -2.46 -14.71 -4.00
N ASN A 505 -3.65 -14.76 -3.39
CA ASN A 505 -4.08 -15.90 -2.59
C ASN A 505 -4.46 -17.13 -3.46
N GLY A 506 -4.44 -16.99 -4.79
CA GLY A 506 -4.74 -18.02 -5.77
C GLY A 506 -6.20 -18.09 -6.22
N THR A 507 -7.12 -17.35 -5.59
CA THR A 507 -8.55 -17.33 -5.97
C THR A 507 -8.78 -16.60 -7.30
N MET A 508 -9.99 -16.69 -7.86
CA MET A 508 -10.31 -16.12 -9.18
C MET A 508 -9.28 -16.60 -10.23
N PHE A 509 -8.65 -15.69 -10.98
CA PHE A 509 -7.59 -16.02 -11.94
C PHE A 509 -6.18 -15.96 -11.35
N GLY A 510 -6.04 -16.06 -10.02
CA GLY A 510 -4.77 -16.12 -9.33
C GLY A 510 -3.86 -17.29 -9.73
N SER A 511 -4.43 -18.41 -10.19
CA SER A 511 -3.70 -19.58 -10.66
C SER A 511 -3.24 -19.50 -12.11
N LEU A 512 -3.83 -18.63 -12.94
CA LEU A 512 -3.50 -18.54 -14.38
C LEU A 512 -2.01 -18.33 -14.66
N PRO A 513 -1.27 -17.47 -13.93
CA PRO A 513 0.17 -17.32 -14.13
C PRO A 513 0.99 -18.61 -13.95
N GLY A 514 0.43 -19.68 -13.38
CA GLY A 514 1.04 -21.02 -13.39
C GLY A 514 1.35 -21.51 -14.80
N TYR A 515 0.49 -21.17 -15.78
CA TYR A 515 0.67 -21.46 -17.21
C TYR A 515 1.85 -20.71 -17.85
N THR A 516 2.70 -20.03 -17.09
CA THR A 516 4.00 -19.55 -17.59
C THR A 516 5.00 -20.69 -17.81
N THR A 517 4.72 -21.87 -17.25
CA THR A 517 5.56 -23.07 -17.39
C THR A 517 4.80 -24.17 -18.12
N LEU A 518 5.51 -24.92 -18.97
CA LEU A 518 4.92 -26.03 -19.73
C LEU A 518 4.51 -27.19 -18.82
N GLU A 519 5.21 -27.39 -17.70
CA GLU A 519 4.89 -28.40 -16.69
C GLU A 519 3.48 -28.19 -16.11
N TYR A 520 3.15 -26.94 -15.75
CA TYR A 520 1.82 -26.60 -15.24
C TYR A 520 0.72 -26.79 -16.30
N ALA A 521 1.00 -26.43 -17.55
CA ALA A 521 0.07 -26.66 -18.66
C ALA A 521 -0.20 -28.15 -18.91
N LYS A 522 0.78 -29.01 -18.67
CA LYS A 522 0.61 -30.48 -18.76
C LYS A 522 -0.10 -31.08 -17.56
N GLU A 523 0.04 -30.47 -16.38
CA GLU A 523 -0.68 -30.87 -15.17
C GLU A 523 -2.16 -30.45 -15.23
N HIS A 524 -2.46 -29.30 -15.86
CA HIS A 524 -3.80 -28.75 -16.04
C HIS A 524 -4.11 -28.49 -17.53
N PRO A 525 -4.25 -29.53 -18.38
CA PRO A 525 -4.39 -29.34 -19.83
C PRO A 525 -5.81 -28.97 -20.29
N VAL A 526 -6.81 -29.19 -19.44
CA VAL A 526 -8.24 -29.04 -19.78
C VAL A 526 -8.88 -27.97 -18.90
N ILE A 527 -9.67 -27.10 -19.53
CA ILE A 527 -10.49 -26.05 -18.91
C ILE A 527 -11.95 -26.38 -19.24
N SER A 528 -12.79 -26.50 -18.21
CA SER A 528 -14.23 -26.65 -18.39
C SER A 528 -14.89 -25.28 -18.39
N TYR A 529 -15.66 -24.98 -19.43
CA TYR A 529 -16.47 -23.78 -19.52
C TYR A 529 -17.86 -24.14 -20.01
N ASP A 530 -18.78 -24.26 -19.07
CA ASP A 530 -20.16 -24.60 -19.38
C ASP A 530 -20.91 -23.32 -19.72
N THR A 531 -21.72 -23.39 -20.76
CA THR A 531 -22.81 -22.43 -20.99
C THR A 531 -24.01 -22.84 -20.16
N LEU A 532 -25.06 -22.03 -20.12
CA LEU A 532 -26.33 -22.43 -19.49
C LEU A 532 -26.95 -23.69 -20.11
N TYR A 533 -26.58 -24.05 -21.33
CA TYR A 533 -27.27 -25.07 -22.13
C TYR A 533 -26.40 -26.29 -22.48
N GLU A 534 -25.08 -26.12 -22.44
CA GLU A 534 -24.12 -27.13 -22.90
C GLU A 534 -22.85 -27.10 -22.03
N GLU A 535 -22.44 -28.28 -21.58
CA GLU A 535 -21.14 -28.51 -20.94
C GLU A 535 -20.04 -28.59 -22.00
N LYS A 536 -18.93 -27.86 -21.80
CA LYS A 536 -17.85 -27.81 -22.80
C LYS A 536 -16.48 -27.93 -22.14
N GLU A 537 -15.65 -28.78 -22.74
CA GLU A 537 -14.23 -28.90 -22.40
C GLU A 537 -13.35 -28.24 -23.47
N TYR A 538 -12.34 -27.51 -23.02
CA TYR A 538 -11.34 -26.85 -23.86
C TYR A 538 -9.94 -27.32 -23.49
N GLU A 539 -9.13 -27.64 -24.48
CA GLU A 539 -7.72 -28.00 -24.32
C GLU A 539 -6.83 -26.76 -24.48
N VAL A 540 -5.85 -26.58 -23.59
CA VAL A 540 -4.99 -25.40 -23.57
C VAL A 540 -4.10 -25.32 -24.82
N LEU A 541 -4.36 -24.30 -25.64
CA LEU A 541 -3.67 -24.04 -26.91
C LEU A 541 -2.40 -23.20 -26.69
N ALA A 542 -2.48 -22.13 -25.90
CA ALA A 542 -1.37 -21.20 -25.71
C ALA A 542 -1.51 -20.40 -24.42
N ALA A 543 -0.37 -19.98 -23.86
CA ALA A 543 -0.31 -19.01 -22.77
C ALA A 543 0.75 -17.95 -23.07
N PHE A 544 0.41 -16.66 -22.86
CA PHE A 544 1.30 -15.55 -23.20
C PHE A 544 1.07 -14.30 -22.36
N TYR A 545 2.09 -13.44 -22.36
CA TYR A 545 2.03 -12.10 -21.79
C TYR A 545 1.58 -11.09 -22.84
N SER A 546 0.72 -10.15 -22.46
CA SER A 546 0.24 -9.05 -23.29
C SER A 546 0.06 -7.79 -22.44
N LYS A 547 -0.43 -6.68 -23.01
CA LYS A 547 -0.84 -5.48 -22.26
C LYS A 547 -2.00 -4.79 -22.95
N ILE A 548 -2.73 -3.95 -22.23
CA ILE A 548 -3.72 -3.07 -22.85
C ILE A 548 -2.98 -1.91 -23.52
N TYR A 549 -3.28 -1.71 -24.80
CA TYR A 549 -2.69 -0.64 -25.60
C TYR A 549 -3.68 0.52 -25.74
N PRO A 550 -3.26 1.78 -25.51
CA PRO A 550 -4.05 2.97 -25.81
C PRO A 550 -4.56 2.98 -27.27
N LYS A 551 -5.76 3.54 -27.48
CA LYS A 551 -6.44 3.55 -28.80
C LYS A 551 -5.62 4.26 -29.90
N ASP A 552 -4.73 5.16 -29.53
CA ASP A 552 -3.87 5.97 -30.40
C ASP A 552 -2.49 5.35 -30.67
N THR A 553 -2.20 4.15 -30.14
CA THR A 553 -0.92 3.46 -30.38
C THR A 553 -0.76 3.14 -31.87
N GLN A 554 0.19 3.82 -32.52
CA GLN A 554 0.44 3.74 -33.97
C GLN A 554 1.17 2.46 -34.41
N GLU A 555 1.75 1.70 -33.48
CA GLU A 555 2.43 0.45 -33.79
C GLU A 555 1.46 -0.70 -34.06
N GLU A 556 1.82 -1.57 -35.02
CA GLU A 556 1.07 -2.78 -35.35
C GLU A 556 1.28 -3.85 -34.26
N VAL A 557 0.54 -3.72 -33.17
CA VAL A 557 0.61 -4.62 -32.00
C VAL A 557 -0.55 -5.61 -31.96
N PHE A 558 -0.30 -6.80 -31.41
CA PHE A 558 -1.33 -7.84 -31.25
C PHE A 558 -2.27 -7.51 -30.08
N ARG A 559 -3.48 -7.07 -30.42
CA ARG A 559 -4.57 -6.78 -29.48
C ARG A 559 -5.57 -7.94 -29.51
N TYR A 560 -5.29 -9.00 -28.75
CA TYR A 560 -6.14 -10.19 -28.71
C TYR A 560 -7.61 -9.85 -28.39
N TYR A 561 -7.85 -8.87 -27.51
CA TYR A 561 -9.17 -8.39 -27.10
C TYR A 561 -9.95 -7.62 -28.19
N TRP A 562 -9.40 -7.44 -29.39
CA TRP A 562 -10.15 -6.92 -30.55
C TRP A 562 -10.72 -8.02 -31.45
N TYR A 563 -10.25 -9.25 -31.27
CA TYR A 563 -10.79 -10.41 -31.97
C TYR A 563 -11.94 -10.94 -31.11
N THR A 564 -13.14 -10.38 -31.26
CA THR A 564 -14.33 -10.82 -30.51
C THR A 564 -15.27 -11.69 -31.33
N ASP A 565 -15.06 -11.74 -32.65
CA ASP A 565 -15.79 -12.59 -33.58
C ASP A 565 -14.80 -13.28 -34.53
N LEU A 566 -14.73 -14.61 -34.43
CA LEU A 566 -13.89 -15.46 -35.27
C LEU A 566 -14.69 -16.24 -36.33
N SER A 567 -15.91 -15.80 -36.65
CA SER A 567 -16.80 -16.44 -37.64
C SER A 567 -16.26 -16.43 -39.09
N ARG A 568 -15.20 -15.68 -39.37
CA ARG A 568 -14.55 -15.62 -40.69
C ARG A 568 -13.21 -16.32 -40.67
N GLU A 569 -13.01 -17.27 -41.59
CA GLU A 569 -11.77 -18.07 -41.72
C GLU A 569 -10.50 -17.22 -41.76
N GLU A 570 -10.49 -16.13 -42.54
CA GLU A 570 -9.35 -15.21 -42.62
C GLU A 570 -8.97 -14.58 -41.27
N ILE A 571 -9.97 -14.25 -40.43
CA ILE A 571 -9.77 -13.62 -39.12
C ILE A 571 -9.34 -14.69 -38.10
N PHE A 572 -9.97 -15.86 -38.16
CA PHE A 572 -9.63 -17.02 -37.33
C PHE A 572 -8.16 -17.42 -37.52
N ASP A 573 -7.73 -17.64 -38.77
CA ASP A 573 -6.35 -18.03 -39.08
C ASP A 573 -5.35 -16.96 -38.65
N GLN A 574 -5.70 -15.68 -38.84
CA GLN A 574 -4.86 -14.58 -38.38
C GLN A 574 -4.73 -14.56 -36.85
N TYR A 575 -5.83 -14.78 -36.13
CA TYR A 575 -5.86 -14.83 -34.67
C TYR A 575 -5.00 -15.98 -34.14
N ILE A 576 -5.25 -17.21 -34.60
CA ILE A 576 -4.51 -18.41 -34.16
C ILE A 576 -3.02 -18.26 -34.46
N LYS A 577 -2.66 -17.72 -35.64
CA LYS A 577 -1.26 -17.42 -35.96
C LYS A 577 -0.61 -16.48 -34.96
N LYS A 578 -1.26 -15.34 -34.63
CA LYS A 578 -0.74 -14.37 -33.66
C LYS A 578 -0.68 -14.93 -32.24
N VAL A 579 -1.65 -15.76 -31.85
CA VAL A 579 -1.64 -16.48 -30.56
C VAL A 579 -0.43 -17.41 -30.46
N LYS A 580 -0.15 -18.21 -31.49
CA LYS A 580 1.02 -19.09 -31.52
C LYS A 580 2.35 -18.34 -31.54
N GLU A 581 2.42 -17.22 -32.27
CA GLU A 581 3.61 -16.36 -32.27
C GLU A 581 3.89 -15.72 -30.90
N ALA A 582 2.84 -15.44 -30.11
CA ALA A 582 2.96 -14.88 -28.77
C ALA A 582 3.20 -15.94 -27.67
N ALA A 583 2.89 -17.22 -27.94
CA ALA A 583 2.93 -18.31 -26.96
C ALA A 583 4.31 -18.48 -26.32
N LEU A 584 4.34 -18.70 -25.01
CA LEU A 584 5.57 -18.93 -24.24
C LEU A 584 6.24 -20.27 -24.56
N TYR A 585 5.44 -21.26 -24.99
CA TYR A 585 5.84 -22.60 -25.32
C TYR A 585 4.82 -23.22 -26.28
N ASP A 586 5.19 -24.34 -26.90
CA ASP A 586 4.32 -25.14 -27.75
C ASP A 586 3.66 -26.25 -26.93
N THR A 587 2.33 -26.30 -26.92
CA THR A 587 1.54 -27.35 -26.25
C THR A 587 1.31 -28.56 -27.15
N GLY A 588 1.50 -28.43 -28.46
CA GLY A 588 1.17 -29.45 -29.46
C GLY A 588 -0.32 -29.50 -29.85
N VAL A 589 -1.15 -28.61 -29.30
CA VAL A 589 -2.58 -28.49 -29.62
C VAL A 589 -2.74 -27.65 -30.88
N GLU A 590 -3.62 -28.07 -31.77
CA GLU A 590 -3.91 -27.39 -33.04
C GLU A 590 -5.39 -26.99 -33.07
N ALA A 591 -5.68 -25.80 -33.61
CA ALA A 591 -7.03 -25.29 -33.79
C ALA A 591 -7.30 -25.10 -35.29
N ALA A 592 -8.44 -25.59 -35.77
CA ALA A 592 -8.89 -25.44 -37.14
C ALA A 592 -10.13 -24.54 -37.21
N TYR A 593 -10.33 -23.88 -38.36
CA TYR A 593 -11.51 -23.05 -38.55
C TYR A 593 -12.81 -23.83 -38.29
N GLY A 594 -13.70 -23.23 -37.50
CA GLY A 594 -14.92 -23.85 -37.00
C GLY A 594 -14.80 -24.42 -35.58
N ASP A 595 -13.58 -24.54 -35.04
CA ASP A 595 -13.39 -24.88 -33.62
C ASP A 595 -13.73 -23.67 -32.73
N GLU A 596 -14.35 -23.92 -31.58
CA GLU A 596 -14.66 -22.88 -30.60
C GLU A 596 -13.44 -22.55 -29.74
N ILE A 597 -13.23 -21.27 -29.47
CA ILE A 597 -12.07 -20.74 -28.77
C ILE A 597 -12.50 -20.09 -27.45
N LEU A 598 -11.81 -20.42 -26.37
CA LEU A 598 -11.95 -19.79 -25.07
C LEU A 598 -10.67 -19.00 -24.75
N THR A 599 -10.81 -17.75 -24.33
CA THR A 599 -9.69 -16.91 -23.93
C THR A 599 -9.90 -16.40 -22.50
N LEU A 600 -9.03 -16.79 -21.59
CA LEU A 600 -9.03 -16.31 -20.22
C LEU A 600 -7.99 -15.20 -20.07
N SER A 601 -8.40 -14.06 -19.51
CA SER A 601 -7.58 -12.87 -19.41
C SER A 601 -7.57 -12.32 -18.00
N THR A 602 -6.37 -12.15 -17.42
CA THR A 602 -6.19 -11.56 -16.09
C THR A 602 -5.09 -10.52 -16.07
N CYS A 603 -5.12 -9.62 -15.08
CA CYS A 603 -4.06 -8.64 -14.88
C CYS A 603 -2.70 -9.32 -14.67
N SER A 604 -1.65 -8.78 -15.28
CA SER A 604 -0.29 -9.28 -15.12
C SER A 604 0.67 -8.13 -14.87
N TYR A 605 1.63 -8.37 -14.00
CA TYR A 605 2.47 -7.31 -13.44
C TYR A 605 3.84 -7.20 -14.09
N HIS A 606 4.01 -7.83 -15.25
CA HIS A 606 5.25 -7.80 -16.02
C HIS A 606 5.49 -6.45 -16.74
N THR A 607 4.44 -5.63 -16.91
CA THR A 607 4.46 -4.30 -17.52
C THR A 607 3.23 -3.50 -17.06
N ASP A 608 3.24 -2.17 -17.24
CA ASP A 608 2.05 -1.33 -17.04
C ASP A 608 0.90 -1.80 -17.95
N ASP A 609 -0.31 -1.87 -17.38
CA ASP A 609 -1.51 -2.48 -17.97
C ASP A 609 -1.32 -3.90 -18.51
N GLY A 610 -0.37 -4.64 -17.95
CA GLY A 610 -0.08 -6.00 -18.34
C GLY A 610 -1.28 -6.94 -18.18
N ARG A 611 -1.33 -7.92 -19.08
CA ARG A 611 -2.31 -9.01 -19.12
C ARG A 611 -1.58 -10.33 -19.27
N PHE A 612 -2.10 -11.35 -18.60
CA PHE A 612 -1.71 -12.74 -18.84
C PHE A 612 -2.90 -13.45 -19.44
N VAL A 613 -2.67 -14.12 -20.56
CA VAL A 613 -3.73 -14.66 -21.40
C VAL A 613 -3.48 -16.16 -21.59
N VAL A 614 -4.52 -16.94 -21.37
CA VAL A 614 -4.56 -18.38 -21.69
C VAL A 614 -5.64 -18.58 -22.74
N VAL A 615 -5.26 -19.17 -23.87
CA VAL A 615 -6.18 -19.51 -24.96
C VAL A 615 -6.32 -21.02 -25.00
N ALA A 616 -7.56 -21.50 -25.11
CA ALA A 616 -7.91 -22.90 -25.18
C ALA A 616 -8.88 -23.14 -26.35
N CYS A 617 -8.82 -24.34 -26.93
CA CYS A 617 -9.61 -24.76 -28.08
C CYS A 617 -10.57 -25.87 -27.66
N ARG A 618 -11.82 -25.84 -28.14
CA ARG A 618 -12.83 -26.84 -27.80
C ARG A 618 -12.35 -28.23 -28.17
N LYS A 619 -12.45 -29.15 -27.23
CA LYS A 619 -12.12 -30.56 -27.40
C LYS A 619 -13.23 -31.25 -28.20
N LYS A 620 -12.84 -32.05 -29.19
CA LYS A 620 -13.75 -32.77 -30.10
C LYS A 620 -14.22 -34.09 -29.54
#